data_AF-A0A8I3WIM7-F1
#
_entry.id   AF-A0A8I3WIM7-F1
#
_cell.length_a   1.000
_cell.length_b   1.000
_cell.length_c   1.000
_cell.angle_alpha   90.00
_cell.angle_beta   90.00
_cell.angle_gamma   90.00
#
_symmetry.space_group_name_H-M   'P 1'
#
loop_
_entity.id
_entity.type
_entity.pdbx_description
1 polymer ?
#
loop_
_entity_poly.entity_id
_entity_poly.type
_entity_poly.pdbx_seq_one_letter_code
_entity_poly.pdbx_strand_id
1 'polypeptide(L)'
;MWVSGACGEVPRSSVRKQLLEGRACSGSSGVCHTRDTLCNNQAQHFGDGTRLSVLDDLNKVFPPTVAVFEPSETEISRTQKATLVCLATGFYPDHVELSWWVNGKEVHSGVSTDPQPLKEQPAVNDSKYCLSSRLRVSATFWHNPRNHFRCQVQFYGLSEDDEWTQPRAKPITQKVSAEAWGRADCGFTSGQEKGFLRPAPKNHPRLFFILTHDSPVPAPNLCS
;
A
#
# COMPACT_ATOMS: atom_id res chain seq x y z
N MET A 1 -28.01 5.45 3.44
CA MET A 1 -29.16 5.58 2.51
C MET A 1 -29.48 4.18 2.02
N TRP A 2 -30.75 3.74 2.10
CA TRP A 2 -31.14 2.37 1.73
C TRP A 2 -31.50 2.31 0.25
N VAL A 3 -30.93 1.36 -0.49
CA VAL A 3 -31.37 1.05 -1.86
C VAL A 3 -32.07 -0.30 -1.79
N SER A 4 -33.37 -0.31 -2.07
CA SER A 4 -34.18 -1.54 -2.15
C SER A 4 -34.15 -2.02 -3.60
N GLY A 5 -33.51 -3.16 -3.88
CA GLY A 5 -33.58 -3.85 -5.17
C GLY A 5 -34.50 -5.07 -5.05
N ALA A 6 -35.32 -5.33 -6.07
CA ALA A 6 -36.05 -6.59 -6.19
C ALA A 6 -35.12 -7.67 -6.77
N CYS A 7 -35.33 -8.93 -6.37
CA CYS A 7 -34.53 -10.09 -6.73
C CYS A 7 -34.13 -10.12 -8.22
N GLY A 8 -32.84 -9.90 -8.45
CA GLY A 8 -32.14 -10.01 -9.72
C GLY A 8 -30.72 -9.50 -9.51
N GLU A 9 -29.71 -10.17 -10.07
CA GLU A 9 -28.31 -9.75 -9.95
C GLU A 9 -28.17 -8.28 -10.39
N VAL A 10 -27.95 -7.38 -9.42
CA VAL A 10 -27.75 -5.96 -9.69
C VAL A 10 -26.28 -5.78 -10.10
N PRO A 11 -25.97 -5.44 -11.36
CA PRO A 11 -24.59 -5.22 -11.77
C PRO A 11 -23.97 -4.07 -10.97
N ARG A 12 -22.66 -4.12 -10.65
CA ARG A 12 -21.94 -3.04 -9.94
C ARG A 12 -22.13 -1.65 -10.57
N SER A 13 -22.39 -1.59 -11.88
CA SER A 13 -22.69 -0.35 -12.62
C SER A 13 -24.07 0.26 -12.30
N SER A 14 -25.00 -0.53 -11.78
CA SER A 14 -26.38 -0.11 -11.47
C SER A 14 -26.47 0.62 -10.13
N VAL A 15 -25.65 0.25 -9.13
CA VAL A 15 -25.65 0.93 -7.81
C VAL A 15 -25.14 2.36 -7.91
N ARG A 16 -24.10 2.62 -8.70
CA ARG A 16 -23.58 3.98 -8.94
C ARG A 16 -24.64 4.87 -9.59
N LYS A 17 -25.38 4.36 -10.59
CA LYS A 17 -26.45 5.11 -11.27
C LYS A 17 -27.65 5.38 -10.35
N GLN A 18 -28.09 4.39 -9.58
CA GLN A 18 -29.28 4.51 -8.74
C GLN A 18 -29.07 5.39 -7.49
N LEU A 19 -27.83 5.51 -7.01
CA LEU A 19 -27.49 6.46 -5.93
C LEU A 19 -27.36 7.91 -6.44
N LEU A 20 -26.93 8.10 -7.69
CA LEU A 20 -26.75 9.42 -8.32
C LEU A 20 -28.06 10.08 -8.77
N GLU A 21 -29.17 9.35 -8.82
CA GLU A 21 -30.51 9.90 -9.08
C GLU A 21 -30.98 10.83 -7.95
N GLY A 22 -30.44 10.69 -6.74
CA GLY A 22 -30.51 11.69 -5.68
C GLY A 22 -29.21 12.50 -5.61
N ARG A 23 -29.27 13.82 -5.76
CA ARG A 23 -28.09 14.70 -5.60
C ARG A 23 -27.41 14.40 -4.24
N ALA A 24 -26.17 13.92 -4.26
CA ALA A 24 -25.41 13.68 -3.03
C ALA A 24 -24.94 15.02 -2.44
N CYS A 25 -25.26 15.29 -1.18
CA CYS A 25 -24.81 16.49 -0.46
C CYS A 25 -23.43 16.27 0.16
N SER A 26 -22.63 17.33 0.27
CA SER A 26 -21.43 17.33 1.13
C SER A 26 -21.78 16.84 2.53
N GLY A 27 -21.00 15.90 3.07
CA GLY A 27 -21.25 15.28 4.37
C GLY A 27 -22.15 14.03 4.36
N SER A 28 -22.58 13.55 3.18
CA SER A 28 -23.36 12.30 3.05
C SER A 28 -22.50 11.02 3.02
N SER A 29 -21.22 11.13 3.39
CA SER A 29 -20.27 10.00 3.37
C SER A 29 -20.73 8.89 4.31
N GLY A 30 -20.61 7.65 3.87
CA GLY A 30 -21.07 6.50 4.66
C GLY A 30 -20.90 5.17 3.93
N VAL A 31 -21.29 4.10 4.62
CA VAL A 31 -21.32 2.75 4.06
C VAL A 31 -22.78 2.38 3.80
N CYS A 32 -23.09 1.99 2.55
CA CYS A 32 -24.42 1.56 2.16
C CYS A 32 -24.41 0.03 1.94
N HIS A 33 -25.44 -0.67 2.39
CA HIS A 33 -25.60 -2.10 2.17
C HIS A 33 -26.86 -2.37 1.33
N THR A 34 -26.76 -3.32 0.40
CA THR A 34 -27.93 -3.91 -0.25
C THR A 34 -28.51 -5.01 0.65
N ARG A 35 -29.82 -5.21 0.59
CA ARG A 35 -30.54 -6.20 1.40
C ARG A 35 -31.50 -6.99 0.53
N ASP A 36 -31.34 -8.30 0.50
CA ASP A 36 -32.29 -9.23 -0.12
C ASP A 36 -33.06 -10.01 0.95
N THR A 37 -34.36 -10.19 0.70
CA THR A 37 -35.27 -10.97 1.56
C THR A 37 -35.85 -12.12 0.76
N LEU A 38 -35.59 -13.35 1.19
CA LEU A 38 -36.21 -14.54 0.57
C LEU A 38 -37.70 -14.62 0.93
N CYS A 39 -38.52 -15.15 0.01
CA CYS A 39 -39.99 -15.12 0.02
C CYS A 39 -40.71 -15.78 1.22
N ASN A 40 -39.98 -16.27 2.23
CA ASN A 40 -40.52 -16.84 3.46
C ASN A 40 -40.06 -16.13 4.75
N ASN A 41 -39.54 -14.90 4.69
CA ASN A 41 -39.19 -14.07 5.86
C ASN A 41 -38.20 -14.69 6.87
N GLN A 42 -37.45 -15.72 6.51
CA GLN A 42 -36.63 -16.48 7.49
C GLN A 42 -35.15 -16.06 7.57
N ALA A 43 -34.61 -15.33 6.59
CA ALA A 43 -33.25 -14.77 6.67
C ALA A 43 -33.10 -13.52 5.81
N GLN A 44 -32.36 -12.52 6.30
CA GLN A 44 -31.93 -11.35 5.54
C GLN A 44 -30.49 -11.56 5.08
N HIS A 45 -30.21 -11.31 3.81
CA HIS A 45 -28.87 -11.36 3.24
C HIS A 45 -28.41 -9.94 2.92
N PHE A 46 -27.29 -9.54 3.52
CA PHE A 46 -26.65 -8.25 3.24
C PHE A 46 -25.53 -8.46 2.22
N GLY A 47 -25.44 -7.54 1.25
CA GLY A 47 -24.28 -7.48 0.36
C GLY A 47 -23.03 -6.95 1.08
N ASP A 48 -21.87 -7.07 0.41
CA ASP A 48 -20.54 -6.71 0.93
C ASP A 48 -20.41 -5.25 1.41
N GLY A 49 -21.33 -4.39 0.98
CA GLY A 49 -21.35 -2.98 1.31
C GLY A 49 -20.61 -2.13 0.28
N THR A 50 -21.00 -0.87 0.17
CA THR A 50 -20.37 0.13 -0.71
C THR A 50 -19.99 1.33 0.13
N ARG A 51 -18.70 1.65 0.15
CA ARG A 51 -18.17 2.81 0.85
C ARG A 51 -18.17 4.03 -0.07
N LEU A 52 -18.86 5.08 0.34
CA LEU A 52 -18.97 6.34 -0.40
C LEU A 52 -18.37 7.49 0.41
N SER A 53 -17.42 8.20 -0.19
CA SER A 53 -16.92 9.48 0.31
C SER A 53 -17.35 10.58 -0.64
N VAL A 54 -18.19 11.51 -0.17
CA VAL A 54 -18.59 12.70 -0.93
C VAL A 54 -17.64 13.84 -0.56
N LEU A 55 -16.91 14.35 -1.56
CA LEU A 55 -15.88 15.38 -1.37
C LEU A 55 -16.30 16.65 -2.11
N ASP A 56 -16.16 17.80 -1.43
CA ASP A 56 -16.34 19.12 -2.06
C ASP A 56 -15.21 19.49 -3.02
N ASP A 57 -14.02 18.92 -2.79
CA ASP A 57 -12.82 19.19 -3.57
C ASP A 57 -12.06 17.89 -3.86
N LEU A 58 -12.02 17.48 -5.13
CA LEU A 58 -11.29 16.30 -5.59
C LEU A 58 -9.77 16.46 -5.47
N ASN A 59 -9.27 17.69 -5.32
CA ASN A 59 -7.84 17.95 -5.11
C ASN A 59 -7.33 17.38 -3.78
N LYS A 60 -8.24 17.01 -2.86
CA LYS A 60 -7.92 16.35 -1.60
C LYS A 60 -7.66 14.84 -1.75
N VAL A 61 -7.89 14.24 -2.91
CA VAL A 61 -7.66 12.80 -3.12
C VAL A 61 -6.16 12.53 -3.31
N PHE A 62 -5.56 11.72 -2.44
CA PHE A 62 -4.14 11.37 -2.52
C PHE A 62 -3.94 9.86 -2.46
N PRO A 63 -3.12 9.28 -3.35
CA PRO A 63 -2.75 7.88 -3.25
C PRO A 63 -1.76 7.65 -2.09
N PRO A 64 -1.67 6.42 -1.56
CA PRO A 64 -0.76 6.09 -0.48
C PRO A 64 0.69 6.08 -0.96
N THR A 65 1.60 6.49 -0.07
CA THR A 65 3.00 6.09 -0.13
C THR A 65 3.17 4.84 0.71
N VAL A 66 3.75 3.79 0.13
CA VAL A 66 3.91 2.48 0.77
C VAL A 66 5.38 2.23 1.06
N ALA A 67 5.68 1.81 2.28
CA ALA A 67 7.02 1.39 2.69
C ALA A 67 6.93 0.04 3.42
N VAL A 68 7.93 -0.81 3.18
CA VAL A 68 8.15 -2.05 3.94
C VAL A 68 9.41 -1.89 4.77
N PHE A 69 9.28 -2.09 6.07
CA PHE A 69 10.37 -2.11 7.04
C PHE A 69 10.75 -3.56 7.31
N GLU A 70 12.05 -3.82 7.17
CA GLU A 70 12.63 -5.13 7.43
C GLU A 70 12.58 -5.47 8.94
N PRO A 71 12.58 -6.76 9.29
CA PRO A 71 12.60 -7.20 10.69
C PRO A 71 13.86 -6.74 11.41
N SER A 72 13.76 -6.55 12.73
CA SER A 72 14.93 -6.23 13.54
C SER A 72 15.75 -7.49 13.88
N GLU A 73 17.08 -7.41 13.77
CA GLU A 73 17.98 -8.52 14.17
C GLU A 73 17.84 -8.89 15.66
N THR A 74 17.47 -7.92 16.49
CA THR A 74 17.19 -8.14 17.92
C THR A 74 15.93 -8.97 18.15
N GLU A 75 14.89 -8.82 17.33
CA GLU A 75 13.71 -9.70 17.35
C GLU A 75 14.09 -11.12 16.90
N ILE A 76 14.81 -11.22 15.79
CA ILE A 76 15.18 -12.50 15.16
C ILE A 76 16.01 -13.34 16.13
N SER A 77 17.07 -12.77 16.67
CA SER A 77 17.96 -13.45 17.62
C SER A 77 17.23 -13.93 18.88
N ARG A 78 16.30 -13.12 19.42
CA ARG A 78 15.58 -13.42 20.66
C ARG A 78 14.43 -14.40 20.48
N THR A 79 13.71 -14.33 19.37
CA THR A 79 12.42 -15.04 19.21
C THR A 79 12.43 -16.07 18.09
N GLN A 80 13.48 -16.12 17.26
CA GLN A 80 13.56 -16.97 16.07
C GLN A 80 12.40 -16.71 15.09
N LYS A 81 11.84 -15.50 15.13
CA LYS A 81 10.77 -14.99 14.25
C LYS A 81 11.19 -13.65 13.69
N ALA A 82 10.66 -13.33 12.52
CA ALA A 82 10.95 -12.09 11.82
C ALA A 82 9.63 -11.41 11.47
N THR A 83 9.42 -10.19 11.95
CA THR A 83 8.22 -9.41 11.66
C THR A 83 8.54 -8.28 10.69
N LEU A 84 8.01 -8.35 9.48
CA LEU A 84 8.01 -7.24 8.54
C LEU A 84 6.86 -6.29 8.89
N VAL A 85 7.08 -4.99 8.71
CA VAL A 85 6.04 -3.97 8.91
C VAL A 85 5.83 -3.23 7.60
N CYS A 86 4.59 -3.15 7.14
CA CYS A 86 4.19 -2.30 6.04
C CYS A 86 3.46 -1.07 6.58
N LEU A 87 3.81 0.10 6.06
CA LEU A 87 3.14 1.35 6.38
C LEU A 87 2.68 2.02 5.08
N ALA A 88 1.37 2.23 4.96
CA ALA A 88 0.76 3.09 3.97
C ALA A 88 0.49 4.45 4.61
N THR A 89 0.93 5.54 3.98
CA THR A 89 0.82 6.90 4.53
C THR A 89 0.32 7.90 3.50
N GLY A 90 -0.19 9.03 3.97
CA GLY A 90 -0.49 10.19 3.15
C GLY A 90 -1.68 10.03 2.19
N PHE A 91 -2.52 9.01 2.37
CA PHE A 91 -3.65 8.76 1.49
C PHE A 91 -4.94 9.42 1.97
N TYR A 92 -5.79 9.77 1.02
CA TYR A 92 -7.13 10.26 1.29
C TYR A 92 -8.01 10.01 0.05
N PRO A 93 -9.28 9.59 0.21
CA PRO A 93 -9.92 9.15 1.45
C PRO A 93 -9.33 7.81 1.93
N ASP A 94 -9.83 7.26 3.03
CA ASP A 94 -9.41 5.99 3.62
C ASP A 94 -9.91 4.73 2.86
N HIS A 95 -9.98 4.82 1.53
CA HIS A 95 -10.43 3.75 0.64
C HIS A 95 -9.22 2.91 0.18
N VAL A 96 -8.71 2.08 1.10
CA VAL A 96 -7.55 1.22 0.83
C VAL A 96 -7.79 -0.21 1.28
N GLU A 97 -7.20 -1.15 0.55
CA GLU A 97 -7.08 -2.56 0.96
C GLU A 97 -5.60 -2.96 0.91
N LEU A 98 -5.08 -3.46 2.03
CA LEU A 98 -3.69 -3.88 2.16
C LEU A 98 -3.60 -5.40 2.13
N SER A 99 -2.75 -5.92 1.24
CA SER A 99 -2.49 -7.35 1.06
C SER A 99 -0.98 -7.62 1.11
N TRP A 100 -0.61 -8.79 1.63
CA TRP A 100 0.76 -9.28 1.63
C TRP A 100 0.94 -10.36 0.57
N TRP A 101 2.05 -10.27 -0.15
CA TRP A 101 2.43 -11.22 -1.19
C TRP A 101 3.82 -11.76 -0.88
N VAL A 102 3.97 -13.08 -0.91
CA VAL A 102 5.24 -13.77 -0.71
C VAL A 102 5.49 -14.67 -1.91
N ASN A 103 6.62 -14.48 -2.59
CA ASN A 103 7.00 -15.23 -3.80
C ASN A 103 5.88 -15.26 -4.85
N GLY A 104 5.21 -14.12 -5.06
CA GLY A 104 4.12 -13.95 -6.02
C GLY A 104 2.75 -14.51 -5.59
N LYS A 105 2.60 -15.02 -4.36
CA LYS A 105 1.32 -15.52 -3.83
C LYS A 105 0.83 -14.67 -2.65
N GLU A 106 -0.46 -14.36 -2.63
CA GLU A 106 -1.08 -13.67 -1.51
C GLU A 106 -1.07 -14.57 -0.25
N VAL A 107 -0.78 -13.97 0.90
CA VAL A 107 -0.72 -14.66 2.19
C VAL A 107 -1.59 -13.96 3.23
N HIS A 108 -2.25 -14.76 4.05
CA HIS A 108 -3.03 -14.30 5.20
C HIS A 108 -2.51 -14.84 6.53
N SER A 109 -1.76 -15.94 6.51
CA SER A 109 -1.17 -16.51 7.72
C SER A 109 -0.06 -15.60 8.27
N GLY A 110 -0.12 -15.29 9.56
CA GLY A 110 0.85 -14.40 10.21
C GLY A 110 0.67 -12.91 9.87
N VAL A 111 -0.39 -12.55 9.13
CA VAL A 111 -0.72 -11.16 8.81
C VAL A 111 -1.61 -10.56 9.89
N SER A 112 -1.29 -9.34 10.30
CA SER A 112 -2.11 -8.52 11.18
C SER A 112 -2.11 -7.08 10.67
N THR A 113 -3.26 -6.63 10.17
CA THR A 113 -3.49 -5.27 9.66
C THR A 113 -4.35 -4.50 10.66
N ASP A 114 -4.04 -3.22 10.88
CA ASP A 114 -4.89 -2.39 11.73
C ASP A 114 -6.32 -2.36 11.17
N PRO A 115 -7.36 -2.47 12.02
CA PRO A 115 -8.74 -2.59 11.54
C PRO A 115 -9.27 -1.32 10.89
N GLN A 116 -8.68 -0.16 11.22
CA GLN A 116 -9.08 1.14 10.70
C GLN A 116 -7.85 2.02 10.45
N PRO A 117 -7.80 2.77 9.34
CA PRO A 117 -6.80 3.80 9.12
C PRO A 117 -6.87 4.91 10.17
N LEU A 118 -5.71 5.38 10.61
CA LEU A 118 -5.57 6.48 11.55
C LEU A 118 -5.40 7.80 10.80
N LYS A 119 -5.93 8.90 11.32
CA LYS A 119 -5.60 10.24 10.82
C LYS A 119 -4.17 10.59 11.21
N GLU A 120 -3.37 11.05 10.25
CA GLU A 120 -2.01 11.54 10.52
C GLU A 120 -2.02 12.78 11.45
N GLN A 121 -3.04 13.62 11.33
CA GLN A 121 -3.29 14.79 12.17
C GLN A 121 -4.72 14.73 12.71
N PRO A 122 -4.94 14.10 13.89
CA PRO A 122 -6.28 13.88 14.44
C PRO A 122 -7.14 15.13 14.62
N ALA A 123 -6.50 16.28 14.86
CA ALA A 123 -7.16 17.57 15.04
C ALA A 123 -7.63 18.23 13.73
N VAL A 124 -7.20 17.72 12.57
CA VAL A 124 -7.52 18.30 11.26
C VAL A 124 -8.62 17.45 10.59
N ASN A 125 -9.72 18.11 10.19
CA ASN A 125 -10.87 17.43 9.58
C ASN A 125 -10.48 16.72 8.27
N ASP A 126 -9.73 17.41 7.41
CA ASP A 126 -9.23 16.91 6.12
C ASP A 126 -7.84 16.25 6.23
N SER A 127 -7.51 15.69 7.39
CA SER A 127 -6.26 14.96 7.55
C SER A 127 -6.21 13.76 6.60
N LYS A 128 -5.02 13.55 6.04
CA LYS A 128 -4.67 12.29 5.40
C LYS A 128 -4.65 11.15 6.42
N TYR A 129 -4.67 9.94 5.90
CA TYR A 129 -4.69 8.71 6.67
C TYR A 129 -3.37 7.95 6.56
N CYS A 130 -3.10 7.15 7.58
CA CYS A 130 -2.08 6.12 7.58
C CYS A 130 -2.69 4.77 8.01
N LEU A 131 -2.10 3.68 7.54
CA LEU A 131 -2.51 2.31 7.86
C LEU A 131 -1.27 1.43 7.99
N SER A 132 -1.18 0.67 9.08
CA SER A 132 -0.08 -0.27 9.29
C SER A 132 -0.54 -1.72 9.19
N SER A 133 0.37 -2.57 8.72
CA SER A 133 0.20 -4.02 8.70
C SER A 133 1.51 -4.71 9.01
N ARG A 134 1.42 -5.92 9.54
CA ARG A 134 2.57 -6.71 10.02
C ARG A 134 2.46 -8.11 9.44
N LEU A 135 3.57 -8.63 8.93
CA LEU A 135 3.69 -10.01 8.49
C LEU A 135 4.78 -10.70 9.30
N ARG A 136 4.41 -11.71 10.08
CA ARG A 136 5.33 -12.48 10.90
C ARG A 136 5.64 -13.84 10.29
N VAL A 137 6.92 -14.10 10.05
CA VAL A 137 7.44 -15.35 9.48
C VAL A 137 8.51 -15.98 10.39
N SER A 138 8.97 -17.19 10.07
CA SER A 138 10.14 -17.77 10.76
C SER A 138 11.43 -17.08 10.33
N ALA A 139 12.41 -17.01 11.25
CA ALA A 139 13.73 -16.46 10.96
C ALA A 139 14.40 -17.16 9.77
N THR A 140 14.34 -18.50 9.71
CA THR A 140 14.90 -19.28 8.59
C THR A 140 14.28 -18.94 7.24
N PHE A 141 12.99 -18.58 7.22
CA PHE A 141 12.30 -18.17 6.00
C PHE A 141 12.71 -16.76 5.59
N TRP A 142 12.83 -15.82 6.54
CA TRP A 142 13.38 -14.49 6.27
C TRP A 142 14.83 -14.55 5.77
N HIS A 143 15.66 -15.43 6.33
CA HIS A 143 17.07 -15.52 5.96
C HIS A 143 17.36 -16.17 4.62
N ASN A 144 16.33 -16.65 3.91
CA ASN A 144 16.50 -17.13 2.55
C ASN A 144 16.43 -15.94 1.56
N PRO A 145 17.53 -15.55 0.91
CA PRO A 145 17.55 -14.39 0.02
C PRO A 145 16.74 -14.58 -1.27
N ARG A 146 16.26 -15.80 -1.53
CA ARG A 146 15.34 -16.08 -2.64
C ARG A 146 13.90 -15.70 -2.32
N ASN A 147 13.57 -15.48 -1.05
CA ASN A 147 12.22 -15.11 -0.66
C ASN A 147 12.01 -13.62 -0.91
N HIS A 148 10.94 -13.33 -1.64
CA HIS A 148 10.48 -11.99 -1.98
C HIS A 148 9.20 -11.68 -1.23
N PHE A 149 9.19 -10.54 -0.54
CA PHE A 149 8.06 -10.04 0.23
C PHE A 149 7.58 -8.75 -0.39
N ARG A 150 6.26 -8.63 -0.59
CA ARG A 150 5.65 -7.45 -1.19
C ARG A 150 4.40 -7.07 -0.42
N CYS A 151 4.38 -5.85 0.09
CA CYS A 151 3.16 -5.23 0.58
C CYS A 151 2.50 -4.50 -0.58
N GLN A 152 1.24 -4.82 -0.86
CA GLN A 152 0.46 -4.20 -1.92
C GLN A 152 -0.76 -3.53 -1.32
N VAL A 153 -0.92 -2.25 -1.63
CA VAL A 153 -2.07 -1.44 -1.23
C VAL A 153 -2.89 -1.13 -2.49
N GLN A 154 -4.11 -1.65 -2.53
CA GLN A 154 -5.11 -1.26 -3.52
C GLN A 154 -5.74 0.05 -3.03
N PHE A 155 -5.53 1.13 -3.77
CA PHE A 155 -6.15 2.42 -3.53
C PHE A 155 -7.32 2.61 -4.48
N TYR A 156 -8.48 3.02 -3.95
CA TYR A 156 -9.67 3.34 -4.74
C TYR A 156 -9.84 4.86 -4.80
N GLY A 157 -9.35 5.44 -5.89
CA GLY A 157 -9.36 6.88 -6.15
C GLY A 157 -10.40 7.26 -7.19
N LEU A 158 -10.04 8.22 -8.04
CA LEU A 158 -10.89 8.71 -9.13
C LEU A 158 -11.01 7.68 -10.27
N SER A 159 -12.08 7.81 -11.05
CA SER A 159 -12.31 7.12 -12.33
C SER A 159 -11.59 7.85 -13.47
N GLU A 160 -11.39 7.20 -14.61
CA GLU A 160 -10.86 7.83 -15.82
C GLU A 160 -11.77 8.98 -16.31
N ASP A 161 -13.09 8.83 -16.15
CA ASP A 161 -14.10 9.80 -16.59
C ASP A 161 -14.15 11.11 -15.77
N ASP A 162 -13.57 11.14 -14.57
CA ASP A 162 -13.64 12.33 -13.70
C ASP A 162 -12.74 13.46 -14.26
N GLU A 163 -13.20 14.70 -14.30
CA GLU A 163 -12.35 15.81 -14.75
C GLU A 163 -11.18 16.07 -13.77
N TRP A 164 -9.99 16.34 -14.31
CA TRP A 164 -8.80 16.64 -13.51
C TRP A 164 -8.00 17.78 -14.12
N THR A 165 -7.92 18.89 -13.41
CA THR A 165 -7.29 20.14 -13.88
C THR A 165 -6.01 20.50 -13.13
N GLN A 166 -5.59 19.67 -12.17
CA GLN A 166 -4.41 19.93 -11.34
C GLN A 166 -3.11 19.54 -12.06
N PRO A 167 -1.98 20.20 -11.75
CA PRO A 167 -0.70 19.91 -12.38
C PRO A 167 -0.10 18.55 -11.99
N ARG A 168 -0.54 17.97 -10.87
CA ARG A 168 -0.09 16.65 -10.43
C ARG A 168 -0.83 15.54 -11.16
N ALA A 169 -0.24 14.34 -11.18
CA ALA A 169 -0.89 13.16 -11.72
C ALA A 169 -2.26 12.92 -11.05
N LYS A 170 -3.25 12.58 -11.87
CA LYS A 170 -4.61 12.27 -11.43
C LYS A 170 -4.59 11.04 -10.50
N PRO A 171 -5.14 11.14 -9.28
CA PRO A 171 -5.12 10.06 -8.29
C PRO A 171 -6.20 9.02 -8.60
N ILE A 172 -5.98 8.22 -9.65
CA ILE A 172 -6.91 7.17 -10.07
C ILE A 172 -6.82 5.93 -9.16
N THR A 173 -7.79 5.03 -9.31
CA THR A 173 -7.72 3.70 -8.69
C THR A 173 -6.49 2.94 -9.19
N GLN A 174 -5.63 2.51 -8.27
CA GLN A 174 -4.34 1.89 -8.61
C GLN A 174 -3.80 0.99 -7.49
N LYS A 175 -2.84 0.14 -7.84
CA LYS A 175 -2.08 -0.68 -6.88
C LYS A 175 -0.72 -0.04 -6.65
N VAL A 176 -0.41 0.25 -5.39
CA VAL A 176 0.90 0.75 -4.96
C VAL A 176 1.55 -0.32 -4.11
N SER A 177 2.83 -0.61 -4.33
CA SER A 177 3.52 -1.64 -3.56
C SER A 177 4.93 -1.22 -3.15
N ALA A 178 5.38 -1.81 -2.05
CA ALA A 178 6.77 -1.81 -1.63
C ALA A 178 7.22 -3.25 -1.34
N GLU A 179 8.51 -3.48 -1.51
CA GLU A 179 9.08 -4.82 -1.59
C GLU A 179 10.33 -4.92 -0.72
N ALA A 180 10.58 -6.12 -0.21
CA ALA A 180 11.79 -6.48 0.50
C ALA A 180 12.20 -7.90 0.12
N TRP A 181 13.50 -8.15 0.14
CA TRP A 181 14.07 -9.48 -0.09
C TRP A 181 14.57 -10.04 1.23
N GLY A 182 14.50 -11.36 1.38
CA GLY A 182 15.14 -12.04 2.50
C GLY A 182 16.64 -11.71 2.57
N ARG A 183 17.19 -11.68 3.77
CA ARG A 183 18.63 -11.41 3.99
C ARG A 183 19.30 -12.61 4.62
N ALA A 184 20.29 -13.16 3.94
CA ALA A 184 21.13 -14.19 4.55
C ALA A 184 21.71 -13.67 5.88
N ASP A 185 21.59 -14.49 6.92
CA ASP A 185 22.33 -14.27 8.16
C ASP A 185 23.81 -14.34 7.80
N CYS A 186 24.52 -13.21 7.86
CA CYS A 186 25.97 -13.20 7.74
C CYS A 186 26.54 -13.68 9.07
N GLY A 187 26.37 -14.98 9.32
CA GLY A 187 26.93 -15.65 10.49
C GLY A 187 28.43 -15.38 10.53
N PHE A 188 28.84 -14.58 11.53
CA PHE A 188 30.23 -14.50 11.93
C PHE A 188 30.57 -15.85 12.55
N THR A 189 30.88 -16.84 11.71
CA THR A 189 31.59 -18.02 12.19
C THR A 189 32.92 -17.49 12.72
N SER A 190 33.15 -17.68 14.02
CA SER A 190 34.44 -17.40 14.64
C SER A 190 35.46 -18.41 14.11
N GLY A 191 35.82 -18.27 12.84
CA GLY A 191 37.07 -18.78 12.28
C GLY A 191 38.13 -17.73 12.57
N GLN A 192 39.08 -18.06 13.44
CA GLN A 192 40.31 -17.30 13.52
C GLN A 192 40.98 -17.32 12.15
N GLU A 193 40.91 -16.21 11.43
CA GLU A 193 41.95 -15.84 10.48
C GLU A 193 42.23 -14.35 10.61
N LYS A 194 43.50 -14.05 10.93
CA LYS A 194 44.04 -12.72 11.15
C LYS A 194 43.89 -11.88 9.87
N GLY A 195 43.36 -10.65 9.98
CA GLY A 195 43.29 -9.76 8.82
C GLY A 195 42.91 -8.30 9.14
N PHE A 196 43.87 -7.56 9.70
CA PHE A 196 44.11 -6.11 9.50
C PHE A 196 42.94 -5.11 9.55
N LEU A 197 42.78 -4.43 10.68
CA LEU A 197 42.02 -3.18 10.80
C LEU A 197 42.62 -2.09 9.89
N ARG A 198 41.85 -1.59 8.92
CA ARG A 198 42.08 -0.25 8.36
C ARG A 198 41.13 0.73 9.06
N PRO A 199 41.63 1.86 9.59
CA PRO A 199 40.77 2.84 10.25
C PRO A 199 39.87 3.56 9.23
N ALA A 200 38.63 3.80 9.62
CA ALA A 200 37.65 4.56 8.85
C ALA A 200 38.09 6.04 8.71
N PRO A 201 38.01 6.65 7.52
CA PRO A 201 38.20 8.08 7.39
C PRO A 201 36.96 8.80 7.92
N LYS A 202 37.14 9.59 8.99
CA LYS A 202 36.20 10.66 9.35
C LYS A 202 36.30 11.76 8.30
N ASN A 203 35.18 12.17 7.67
CA ASN A 203 35.01 13.57 7.30
C ASN A 203 33.57 13.97 6.93
N HIS A 204 33.27 15.19 7.35
CA HIS A 204 32.05 16.00 7.30
C HIS A 204 31.42 16.20 5.91
N PRO A 205 30.14 16.66 5.83
CA PRO A 205 29.42 16.78 4.58
C PRO A 205 29.99 17.93 3.76
N ARG A 206 30.31 17.66 2.50
CA ARG A 206 30.46 18.70 1.48
C ARG A 206 29.34 18.50 0.46
N LEU A 207 28.47 19.51 0.35
CA LEU A 207 27.76 19.81 -0.90
C LEU A 207 28.77 19.80 -2.05
N PHE A 208 28.39 19.53 -3.31
CA PHE A 208 28.65 20.41 -4.45
C PHE A 208 28.01 19.80 -5.74
N PHE A 209 27.07 20.57 -6.30
CA PHE A 209 26.70 20.88 -7.70
C PHE A 209 26.80 19.86 -8.85
N ILE A 210 25.71 19.84 -9.63
CA ILE A 210 25.55 19.23 -10.95
C ILE A 210 26.31 20.05 -11.99
N LEU A 211 27.09 19.38 -12.84
CA LEU A 211 27.50 19.90 -14.15
C LEU A 211 27.11 18.91 -15.25
N THR A 212 26.52 19.47 -16.30
CA THR A 212 25.97 18.81 -17.49
C THR A 212 27.01 18.66 -18.60
N HIS A 213 26.89 17.53 -19.32
CA HIS A 213 27.26 17.26 -20.72
C HIS A 213 28.73 17.39 -21.17
N ASP A 214 29.30 16.29 -21.67
CA ASP A 214 29.69 16.22 -23.09
C ASP A 214 29.76 14.76 -23.57
N SER A 215 29.37 14.54 -24.82
CA SER A 215 29.26 13.21 -25.45
C SER A 215 30.63 12.70 -25.92
N PRO A 216 30.94 11.38 -25.84
CA PRO A 216 32.12 10.84 -26.49
C PRO A 216 31.88 10.47 -27.96
N VAL A 217 32.74 10.99 -28.83
CA VAL A 217 32.95 10.62 -30.24
C VAL A 217 33.39 9.14 -30.33
N PRO A 218 32.85 8.32 -31.26
CA PRO A 218 33.35 6.97 -31.49
C PRO A 218 34.31 6.90 -32.69
N ALA A 219 35.41 6.16 -32.54
CA ALA A 219 36.19 5.54 -33.62
C ALA A 219 37.09 4.43 -33.02
N PRO A 220 37.59 3.45 -33.80
CA PRO A 220 37.26 3.03 -35.16
C PRO A 220 36.83 1.54 -35.22
N ASN A 221 36.09 1.14 -36.27
CA ASN A 221 36.04 -0.26 -36.71
C ASN A 221 36.53 -0.32 -38.15
N LEU A 222 37.76 -0.80 -38.34
CA LEU A 222 38.18 -1.43 -39.60
C LEU A 222 37.81 -2.92 -39.49
N CYS A 223 36.97 -3.39 -40.40
CA CYS A 223 36.90 -4.80 -40.78
C CYS A 223 37.41 -4.94 -42.21
N SER A 224 38.11 -6.06 -42.47
CA SER A 224 38.39 -6.59 -43.82
C SER A 224 37.12 -6.89 -44.59
#